data_AF-A0A496E9L5-F1
#
_entry.id   AF-A0A496E9L5-F1
#
_cell.length_a   1.000
_cell.length_b   1.000
_cell.length_c   1.000
_cell.angle_alpha   90.00
_cell.angle_beta   90.00
_cell.angle_gamma   90.00
#
_symmetry.space_group_name_H-M   'P 1'
#
loop_
_entity.id
_entity.type
_entity.pdbx_description
1 polymer ?
#
loop_
_entity_poly.entity_id
_entity_poly.type
_entity_poly.pdbx_seq_one_letter_code
_entity_poly.pdbx_strand_id
1 'polypeptide(L)' 'DVMGCINNGNMPLKQLAPLLYKIFGVDSKDCYRFYTDIKRRKNESRTYFIDRMQEKLNERMLRDEELERMRK' A
#
# COMPACT_ATOMS: atom_id res chain seq x y z
N ASP A 1 6.23 -15.54 -6.06
CA ASP A 1 6.36 -14.09 -6.29
C ASP A 1 5.06 -13.42 -5.86
N VAL A 2 5.10 -12.53 -4.87
CA VAL A 2 3.91 -11.88 -4.27
C VAL A 2 3.23 -10.94 -5.28
N MET A 3 3.96 -10.54 -6.33
CA MET A 3 3.47 -9.65 -7.40
C MET A 3 2.39 -10.28 -8.28
N GLY A 4 2.16 -11.59 -8.18
CA GLY A 4 1.11 -12.30 -8.92
C GLY A 4 -0.28 -12.28 -8.28
N CYS A 5 -0.42 -11.79 -7.03
CA CYS A 5 -1.68 -11.89 -6.28
C CYS A 5 -2.85 -11.09 -6.89
N ILE A 6 -2.59 -10.13 -7.77
CA ILE A 6 -3.62 -9.37 -8.50
C ILE A 6 -3.44 -9.58 -10.00
N ASN A 7 -4.34 -10.37 -10.60
CA ASN A 7 -4.35 -10.70 -12.04
C ASN A 7 -2.97 -11.11 -12.58
N ASN A 8 -2.19 -11.88 -11.81
CA ASN A 8 -0.86 -12.33 -12.21
C ASN A 8 0.11 -11.19 -12.58
N GLY A 9 -0.09 -9.99 -12.02
CA GLY A 9 0.70 -8.80 -12.33
C GLY A 9 0.27 -8.06 -13.61
N ASN A 10 -0.77 -8.53 -14.31
CA ASN A 10 -1.19 -8.01 -15.62
C ASN A 10 -2.40 -7.07 -15.55
N MET A 11 -2.88 -6.69 -14.36
CA MET A 11 -4.01 -5.77 -14.24
C MET A 11 -3.61 -4.38 -14.76
N PRO A 12 -4.34 -3.80 -15.74
CA PRO A 12 -4.10 -2.44 -16.18
C PRO A 12 -4.32 -1.43 -15.05
N LEU A 13 -3.52 -0.36 -15.02
CA LEU A 13 -3.63 0.70 -14.01
C LEU A 13 -5.04 1.29 -13.92
N LYS A 14 -5.74 1.43 -15.06
CA LYS A 14 -7.12 1.92 -15.11
C LYS A 14 -8.13 1.02 -14.37
N GLN A 15 -7.83 -0.26 -14.23
CA GLN A 15 -8.67 -1.21 -13.48
C GLN A 15 -8.24 -1.30 -12.02
N LEU A 16 -6.93 -1.21 -11.75
CA LEU A 16 -6.39 -1.26 -10.39
C LEU A 16 -6.70 0.00 -9.59
N ALA A 17 -6.56 1.19 -10.20
CA ALA A 17 -6.68 2.46 -9.49
C ALA A 17 -8.05 2.69 -8.84
N PRO A 18 -9.21 2.40 -9.50
CA PRO A 18 -10.52 2.52 -8.85
C PRO A 18 -10.67 1.67 -7.59
N LEU A 19 -10.05 0.48 -7.56
CA LEU A 19 -10.07 -0.38 -6.37
C LEU A 19 -9.28 0.27 -5.22
N LEU A 20 -8.08 0.77 -5.54
CA LEU A 20 -7.23 1.47 -4.56
C LEU A 20 -7.87 2.77 -4.07
N TYR A 21 -8.55 3.51 -4.93
CA TYR A 21 -9.30 4.71 -4.56
C TYR A 21 -10.38 4.42 -3.54
N LYS A 22 -11.15 3.35 -3.75
CA LYS A 22 -12.16 2.91 -2.78
C LYS A 22 -11.53 2.52 -1.44
N ILE A 23 -10.41 1.82 -1.46
CA ILE A 23 -9.68 1.41 -0.24
C ILE A 23 -9.15 2.63 0.53
N PHE A 24 -8.57 3.59 -0.18
CA PHE A 24 -7.95 4.77 0.43
C PHE A 24 -8.93 5.94 0.63
N GLY A 25 -10.22 5.79 0.29
CA GLY A 25 -11.21 6.85 0.41
C GLY A 25 -10.91 8.07 -0.49
N VAL A 26 -10.26 7.86 -1.63
CA VAL A 26 -9.92 8.91 -2.59
C VAL A 26 -11.01 9.00 -3.66
N ASP A 27 -11.61 10.17 -3.84
CA ASP A 27 -12.49 10.41 -4.99
C ASP A 27 -11.69 11.06 -6.13
N SER A 28 -11.31 10.24 -7.12
CA SER A 28 -10.61 10.73 -8.31
C SER A 28 -10.71 9.74 -9.48
N LYS A 29 -10.39 10.23 -10.68
CA LYS A 29 -10.27 9.42 -11.90
C LYS A 29 -8.89 9.56 -12.56
N ASP A 30 -7.97 10.33 -11.96
CA ASP A 30 -6.69 10.73 -12.55
C ASP A 30 -5.55 9.72 -12.34
N CYS A 31 -5.78 8.44 -12.62
CA CYS A 31 -4.84 7.36 -12.32
C CYS A 31 -3.43 7.57 -12.89
N TYR A 32 -3.31 8.11 -14.11
CA TYR A 32 -2.00 8.39 -14.71
C TYR A 32 -1.30 9.63 -14.13
N ARG A 33 -2.07 10.61 -13.63
CA ARG A 33 -1.49 11.77 -12.94
C ARG A 33 -0.86 11.32 -11.64
N PHE A 34 -1.61 10.58 -10.81
CA PHE A 34 -1.07 9.99 -9.59
C PHE A 34 0.12 9.08 -9.87
N TYR A 35 0.05 8.23 -10.90
CA TYR A 35 1.19 7.39 -11.28
C TYR A 35 2.41 8.22 -11.68
N THR A 36 2.23 9.28 -12.46
CA THR A 36 3.31 10.20 -12.85
C THR A 36 3.90 10.91 -11.63
N ASP A 37 3.04 11.39 -10.72
CA ASP A 37 3.46 12.07 -9.51
C ASP A 37 4.26 11.12 -8.60
N ILE A 38 3.79 9.87 -8.42
CA ILE A 38 4.52 8.82 -7.70
C ILE A 38 5.86 8.53 -8.38
N LYS A 39 5.88 8.38 -9.70
CA LYS A 39 7.10 8.10 -10.49
C LYS A 39 8.14 9.22 -10.37
N ARG A 40 7.72 10.48 -10.20
CA ARG A 40 8.58 11.67 -10.13
C ARG A 40 9.16 11.95 -8.74
N ARG A 41 8.71 11.26 -7.69
CA ARG A 41 9.25 11.42 -6.33
C ARG A 41 10.73 11.07 -6.28
N LYS A 42 11.52 11.88 -5.56
CA LYS A 42 12.99 11.74 -5.40
C LYS A 42 13.40 11.13 -4.04
N ASN A 43 12.43 10.74 -3.22
CA ASN A 43 12.65 10.06 -1.95
C ASN A 43 13.22 8.66 -2.20
N GLU A 44 13.82 8.06 -1.17
CA GLU A 44 14.33 6.68 -1.20
C GLU A 44 13.27 5.67 -1.68
N SER A 45 12.03 5.88 -1.28
CA SER A 45 10.87 5.18 -1.81
C SER A 45 9.85 6.11 -2.46
N ARG A 46 9.43 5.74 -3.66
CA ARG A 46 8.33 6.41 -4.39
C ARG A 46 6.97 6.12 -3.74
N THR A 47 6.87 5.00 -3.03
CA THR A 47 5.64 4.49 -2.37
C THR A 47 5.70 4.63 -0.86
N TYR A 48 6.35 5.70 -0.34
CA TYR A 48 6.56 5.93 1.10
C TYR A 48 5.32 5.71 1.99
N PHE A 49 4.12 5.98 1.47
CA PHE A 49 2.87 5.73 2.19
C PHE A 49 2.67 4.24 2.51
N ILE A 50 2.94 3.34 1.55
CA ILE A 50 2.87 1.89 1.76
C ILE A 50 3.93 1.45 2.75
N ASP A 51 5.15 2.00 2.66
CA ASP A 51 6.23 1.65 3.56
C ASP A 51 5.88 2.03 5.01
N ARG A 52 5.33 3.25 5.21
CA ARG A 52 4.84 3.68 6.53
C ARG A 52 3.69 2.82 7.05
N MET A 53 2.78 2.39 6.18
CA MET A 53 1.72 1.46 6.59
C MET A 53 2.30 0.10 7.02
N GLN A 54 3.27 -0.42 6.28
CA GLN A 54 3.96 -1.66 6.64
C GLN A 54 4.66 -1.53 8.00
N GLU A 55 5.43 -0.46 8.21
CA GLU A 55 6.10 -0.18 9.49
C GLU A 55 5.09 -0.17 10.65
N LYS A 56 3.99 0.58 10.51
CA LYS A 56 2.96 0.70 11.56
C LYS A 56 2.22 -0.61 11.83
N LEU A 57 2.00 -1.42 10.80
CA LEU A 57 1.40 -2.74 10.95
C LEU A 57 2.34 -3.68 11.71
N ASN A 58 3.63 -3.68 11.38
CA ASN A 58 4.64 -4.46 12.09
C ASN A 58 4.78 -4.05 13.56
N GLU A 59 4.82 -2.74 13.84
CA GLU A 59 4.80 -2.22 15.22
C GLU A 59 3.58 -2.71 16.00
N ARG A 60 2.41 -2.79 15.36
CA ARG A 60 1.20 -3.31 16.00
C ARG A 60 1.32 -4.79 16.30
N MET A 61 1.79 -5.61 15.36
CA MET A 61 1.99 -7.04 15.58
C MET A 61 2.93 -7.31 16.75
N LEU A 62 4.04 -6.56 16.86
CA LEU A 62 4.96 -6.67 18.00
C LEU A 62 4.28 -6.36 19.34
N ARG A 63 3.48 -5.28 19.41
CA ARG A 63 2.72 -4.94 20.61
C ARG A 63 1.70 -6.02 20.97
N ASP A 64 1.02 -6.58 19.98
CA ASP A 64 0.03 -7.64 20.19
C ASP A 64 0.72 -8.90 20.76
N GLU A 65 1.90 -9.29 20.23
CA GLU A 65 2.72 -10.39 20.76
C GLU A 65 3.21 -10.15 22.20
N GLU A 66 3.63 -8.93 22.54
CA GLU A 66 4.04 -8.55 23.89
C GLU A 66 2.88 -8.68 24.89
N LEU A 67 1.69 -8.20 24.51
CA LEU A 67 0.48 -8.33 25.33
C LEU A 67 0.07 -9.79 25.53
N GLU A 68 0.22 -10.64 24.52
CA GLU A 68 -0.01 -12.07 24.65
C GLU A 68 0.98 -12.74 25.61
N ARG A 69 2.25 -12.32 25.61
CA ARG A 69 3.27 -12.81 26.56
C ARG A 69 2.95 -12.40 28.00
N MET A 70 2.47 -11.18 28.22
CA MET A 70 2.10 -10.70 29.57
C MET A 70 0.87 -11.41 30.15
N ARG A 71 0.04 -12.04 29.30
CA ARG A 71 -1.16 -12.79 29.71
C ARG A 71 -0.86 -14.25 30.08
N LYS A 72 0.31 -14.77 29.73
CA LYS A 72 0.77 -16.12 30.08
C LYS A 72 1.57 -16.09 31.37
#